data_AF-A0AAW0CLA0-F1
#
_entry.id   AF-A0AAW0CLA0-F1
#
_cell.length_a   1.000
_cell.length_b   1.000
_cell.length_c   1.000
_cell.angle_alpha   90.00
_cell.angle_beta   90.00
_cell.angle_gamma   90.00
#
_symmetry.space_group_name_H-M   'P 1'
#
loop_
_entity.id
_entity.type
_entity.pdbx_description
1 polymer ?
#
loop_
_entity_poly.entity_id
_entity_poly.type
_entity_poly.pdbx_seq_one_letter_code
_entity_poly.pdbx_strand_id
1 'polypeptide(L)'
;MDPDPAPPKPRHSRKRTNPGHAPEKVRAVPGPQREVLDSAIETARAAQQSNLNLAADVDALRGALAAAQATAVEQGRVLSSLQDELNSKHQIILEMQHHEGQMEAQFLADQNKLGQMEAFFTADREHLASMFQQQNELVNKFTEAQKLLMQRNEDVDRLQRELVIKSDEAIQLRAHSQLQALNTSKKQVPPRRKTRASMGAIVNTGARTIEIPLDPIPMAEVPEPSTESTSQPLLSATPRLAEVFDGDIDKLDKVLNDFAQLCLGRDAVVTVTPKKGTTAKKKSGSAKKKQDKPFMINYVHRRLRHFTCMKFEVEAVGDFEHHNPASEASVSACEAGEDPPDELFQWDFSPGYLQCRWNKLMIKKIVDTLLAEHEEDQDDFIEVGANRVFMENAMKDKLATWRGSWHKFQPRFSSATQHVETSAEAHARAVQAKEQHQLEMRSLALKTRKLEDRIETSTHTIQLKILAGTARDVETWKRMRDMVGHLGIWGMSSEEEADVMLDGQLVRIYKVKVCIWREPSIADYLRFVDAQTALNKKNQPGPKPAPRVRNPQHGFGKAAAPPGLPRNLYSSTWLDTKTPAYIETLNIPKEVFELFVAATDRMNL
;
A
#
# COMPACT_ATOMS: atom_id res chain seq x y z
N MET A 1 -18.89 34.52 33.43
CA MET A 1 -18.12 35.78 33.47
C MET A 1 -19.13 36.90 33.63
N ASP A 2 -19.47 37.18 34.88
CA ASP A 2 -20.33 38.31 35.24
C ASP A 2 -19.51 39.61 35.20
N PRO A 3 -20.08 40.73 34.76
CA PRO A 3 -19.38 41.99 34.71
C PRO A 3 -19.18 42.55 36.11
N ASP A 4 -17.92 42.88 36.42
CA ASP A 4 -17.45 43.56 37.62
C ASP A 4 -18.31 44.80 37.95
N PRO A 5 -18.77 44.97 39.20
CA PRO A 5 -19.50 46.17 39.60
C PRO A 5 -18.56 47.37 39.66
N ALA A 6 -18.92 48.42 38.91
CA ALA A 6 -18.20 49.68 38.80
C ALA A 6 -17.88 50.32 40.18
N PRO A 7 -16.70 50.94 40.34
CA PRO A 7 -16.31 51.57 41.60
C PRO A 7 -17.19 52.79 41.94
N PRO A 8 -17.51 53.01 43.23
CA PRO A 8 -18.34 54.13 43.65
C PRO A 8 -17.62 55.47 43.43
N LYS A 9 -18.33 56.39 42.77
CA LYS A 9 -17.87 57.78 42.53
C LYS A 9 -17.56 58.49 43.85
N PRO A 10 -16.48 59.29 43.92
CA PRO A 10 -16.14 60.06 45.11
C PRO A 10 -17.22 61.11 45.39
N ARG A 11 -17.93 60.98 46.52
CA ARG A 11 -18.81 62.02 47.04
C ARG A 11 -17.97 63.24 47.41
N HIS A 12 -18.15 64.34 46.69
CA HIS A 12 -17.65 65.66 47.07
C HIS A 12 -18.06 65.99 48.52
N SER A 13 -17.07 66.02 49.41
CA SER A 13 -17.22 66.52 50.77
C SER A 13 -17.52 68.02 50.72
N ARG A 14 -18.77 68.38 51.05
CA ARG A 14 -19.21 69.75 51.34
C ARG A 14 -18.29 70.36 52.40
N LYS A 15 -17.47 71.33 52.02
CA LYS A 15 -16.84 72.29 52.94
C LYS A 15 -17.98 73.06 53.66
N ARG A 16 -18.28 72.67 54.90
CA ARG A 16 -19.01 73.51 55.84
C ARG A 16 -18.01 74.50 56.43
N THR A 17 -18.00 75.71 55.89
CA THR A 17 -17.40 76.88 56.54
C THR A 17 -18.26 77.23 57.75
N ASN A 18 -17.74 76.99 58.96
CA ASN A 18 -18.35 77.48 60.19
C ASN A 18 -18.00 78.97 60.34
N PRO A 19 -18.98 79.89 60.48
CA PRO A 19 -18.72 81.30 60.68
C PRO A 19 -18.26 81.56 62.12
N GLY A 20 -17.45 82.61 62.26
CA GLY A 20 -16.66 82.89 63.46
C GLY A 20 -17.45 83.03 64.76
N HIS A 21 -16.88 82.45 65.81
CA HIS A 21 -17.08 82.93 67.17
C HIS A 21 -15.92 83.85 67.54
N ALA A 22 -16.28 85.08 67.91
CA ALA A 22 -15.38 86.11 68.37
C ALA A 22 -14.63 85.69 69.66
N PRO A 23 -13.37 86.10 69.85
CA PRO A 23 -12.64 85.83 71.08
C PRO A 23 -13.23 86.66 72.23
N GLU A 24 -13.89 85.96 73.17
CA GLU A 24 -14.37 86.53 74.42
C GLU A 24 -13.17 86.94 75.28
N LYS A 25 -13.09 88.24 75.62
CA LYS A 25 -12.00 88.82 76.40
C LYS A 25 -12.01 88.27 77.83
N VAL A 26 -11.16 87.28 78.09
CA VAL A 26 -10.90 86.73 79.43
C VAL A 26 -10.20 87.79 80.30
N ARG A 27 -10.87 88.16 81.39
CA ARG A 27 -10.41 89.09 82.43
C ARG A 27 -9.22 88.45 83.17
N ALA A 28 -8.07 89.13 83.21
CA ALA A 28 -6.90 88.66 83.96
C ALA A 28 -7.18 88.72 85.47
N VAL A 29 -7.22 87.55 86.12
CA VAL A 29 -7.19 87.41 87.57
C VAL A 29 -5.72 87.34 88.01
N PRO A 30 -5.19 88.30 88.79
CA PRO A 30 -3.85 88.22 89.35
C PRO A 30 -3.90 87.60 90.76
N GLY A 31 -3.07 86.59 91.01
CA GLY A 31 -2.88 85.99 92.33
C GLY A 31 -2.43 84.53 92.29
N PRO A 32 -1.99 83.95 93.42
CA PRO A 32 -1.46 82.58 93.54
C PRO A 32 -2.42 81.46 93.09
N GLN A 33 -3.69 81.77 92.85
CA GLN A 33 -4.68 80.87 92.27
C GLN A 33 -4.47 80.64 90.75
N ARG A 34 -3.76 81.53 90.06
CA ARG A 34 -3.46 81.41 88.62
C ARG A 34 -2.34 80.41 88.33
N GLU A 35 -1.33 80.31 89.18
CA GLU A 35 -0.29 79.28 89.07
C GLU A 35 -0.87 77.87 89.26
N VAL A 36 -1.82 77.71 90.20
CA VAL A 36 -2.55 76.45 90.37
C VAL A 36 -3.42 76.13 89.17
N LEU A 37 -4.08 77.13 88.58
CA LEU A 37 -4.89 76.95 87.37
C LEU A 37 -4.03 76.60 86.14
N ASP A 38 -2.91 77.30 85.94
CA ASP A 38 -1.98 77.07 84.82
C ASP A 38 -1.30 75.69 84.96
N SER A 39 -0.90 75.28 86.17
CA SER A 39 -0.39 73.91 86.45
C SER A 39 -1.46 72.83 86.22
N ALA A 40 -2.72 73.08 86.61
CA ALA A 40 -3.82 72.17 86.35
C ALA A 40 -4.12 72.07 84.84
N ILE A 41 -4.03 73.18 84.09
CA ILE A 41 -4.18 73.20 82.62
C ILE A 41 -3.03 72.44 81.95
N GLU A 42 -1.79 72.60 82.39
CA GLU A 42 -0.64 71.85 81.85
C GLU A 42 -0.78 70.34 82.14
N THR A 43 -1.18 69.97 83.35
CA THR A 43 -1.44 68.57 83.70
C THR A 43 -2.60 67.99 82.88
N ALA A 44 -3.67 68.76 82.67
CA ALA A 44 -4.79 68.37 81.82
C ALA A 44 -4.37 68.24 80.34
N ARG A 45 -3.50 69.13 79.84
CA ARG A 45 -2.94 69.04 78.47
C ARG A 45 -2.02 67.82 78.33
N ALA A 46 -1.20 67.52 79.33
CA ALA A 46 -0.35 66.33 79.34
C ALA A 46 -1.20 65.04 79.35
N ALA A 47 -2.26 65.00 80.16
CA ALA A 47 -3.22 63.89 80.17
C ALA A 47 -3.98 63.77 78.83
N GLN A 48 -4.38 64.89 78.24
CA GLN A 48 -5.01 64.91 76.91
C GLN A 48 -4.05 64.42 75.83
N GLN A 49 -2.79 64.83 75.85
CA GLN A 49 -1.76 64.37 74.91
C GLN A 49 -1.48 62.87 75.09
N SER A 50 -1.42 62.39 76.34
CA SER A 50 -1.29 60.96 76.64
C SER A 50 -2.49 60.16 76.12
N ASN A 51 -3.72 60.67 76.28
CA ASN A 51 -4.92 60.06 75.72
C ASN A 51 -4.92 60.06 74.18
N LEU A 52 -4.41 61.11 73.54
CA LEU A 52 -4.26 61.17 72.09
C LEU A 52 -3.22 60.15 71.58
N ASN A 53 -2.10 60.00 72.30
CA ASN A 53 -1.08 58.99 71.98
C ASN A 53 -1.65 57.56 72.15
N LEU A 54 -2.37 57.29 73.25
CA LEU A 54 -3.03 56.00 73.46
C LEU A 54 -4.09 55.70 72.39
N ALA A 55 -4.87 56.70 71.98
CA ALA A 55 -5.82 56.54 70.88
C ALA A 55 -5.11 56.19 69.56
N ALA A 56 -3.99 56.87 69.26
CA ALA A 56 -3.17 56.56 68.10
C ALA A 56 -2.58 55.14 68.15
N ASP A 57 -2.11 54.70 69.32
CA ASP A 57 -1.59 53.33 69.53
C ASP A 57 -2.69 52.28 69.35
N VAL A 58 -3.89 52.52 69.88
CA VAL A 58 -5.05 51.64 69.71
C VAL A 58 -5.44 51.53 68.24
N ASP A 59 -5.45 52.64 67.50
CA ASP A 59 -5.74 52.63 66.07
C ASP A 59 -4.64 51.93 65.26
N ALA A 60 -3.36 52.10 65.64
CA ALA A 60 -2.24 51.37 65.04
C ALA A 60 -2.35 49.86 65.28
N LEU A 61 -2.69 49.44 66.51
CA LEU A 61 -2.91 48.02 66.85
C LEU A 61 -4.10 47.43 66.11
N ARG A 62 -5.20 48.19 65.95
CA ARG A 62 -6.34 47.76 65.13
C ARG A 62 -5.96 47.60 63.67
N GLY A 63 -5.16 48.52 63.13
CA GLY A 63 -4.61 48.42 61.78
C GLY A 63 -3.74 47.17 61.60
N ALA A 64 -2.84 46.90 62.55
CA ALA A 64 -1.99 45.72 62.54
C ALA A 64 -2.81 44.41 62.66
N LEU A 65 -3.83 44.38 63.52
CA LEU A 65 -4.72 43.23 63.66
C LEU A 65 -5.52 42.97 62.37
N ALA A 66 -6.05 44.01 61.74
CA ALA A 66 -6.77 43.90 60.47
C ALA A 66 -5.85 43.40 59.34
N ALA A 67 -4.60 43.88 59.30
CA ALA A 67 -3.59 43.39 58.35
C ALA A 67 -3.26 41.92 58.58
N ALA A 68 -3.05 41.50 59.84
CA ALA A 68 -2.79 40.11 60.19
C ALA A 68 -3.97 39.19 59.84
N GLN A 69 -5.20 39.63 60.07
CA GLN A 69 -6.41 38.90 59.67
C GLN A 69 -6.51 38.75 58.14
N ALA A 70 -6.21 39.81 57.38
CA ALA A 70 -6.18 39.74 55.93
C ALA A 70 -5.10 38.77 55.42
N THR A 71 -3.90 38.79 56.00
CA THR A 71 -2.83 37.83 55.68
C THR A 71 -3.24 36.39 56.01
N ALA A 72 -3.89 36.15 57.14
CA ALA A 72 -4.35 34.81 57.52
C ALA A 72 -5.41 34.26 56.55
N VAL A 73 -6.34 35.11 56.09
CA VAL A 73 -7.33 34.72 55.06
C VAL A 73 -6.66 34.35 53.76
N GLU A 74 -5.66 35.13 53.33
CA GLU A 74 -4.94 34.85 52.08
C GLU A 74 -4.12 33.56 52.16
N GLN A 75 -3.44 33.32 53.30
CA GLN A 75 -2.77 32.04 53.55
C GLN A 75 -3.76 30.86 53.54
N GLY A 76 -4.96 31.04 54.09
CA GLY A 76 -6.03 30.03 54.03
C GLY A 76 -6.46 29.71 52.60
N ARG A 77 -6.55 30.71 51.71
CA ARG A 77 -6.85 30.50 50.29
C ARG A 77 -5.75 29.74 49.57
N VAL A 78 -4.49 30.09 49.81
CA VAL A 78 -3.34 29.40 49.23
C VAL A 78 -3.32 27.93 49.65
N LEU A 79 -3.55 27.63 50.94
CA LEU A 79 -3.62 26.25 51.44
C LEU A 79 -4.78 25.47 50.82
N SER A 80 -5.96 26.08 50.67
CA SER A 80 -7.10 25.45 49.98
C SER A 80 -6.76 25.12 48.52
N SER A 81 -6.13 26.06 47.80
CA SER A 81 -5.71 25.85 46.41
C SER A 81 -4.68 24.73 46.28
N LEU A 82 -3.71 24.64 47.20
CA LEU A 82 -2.72 23.56 47.23
C LEU A 82 -3.36 22.20 47.54
N GLN A 83 -4.38 22.17 48.41
CA GLN A 83 -5.13 20.95 48.71
C GLN A 83 -5.91 20.47 47.48
N ASP A 84 -6.54 21.37 46.73
CA ASP A 84 -7.24 21.03 45.49
C ASP A 84 -6.28 20.52 44.41
N GLU A 85 -5.11 21.15 44.27
CA GLU A 85 -4.05 20.69 43.37
C GLU A 85 -3.53 19.29 43.76
N LEU A 86 -3.32 19.05 45.07
CA LEU A 86 -2.90 17.75 45.58
C LEU A 86 -3.94 16.66 45.29
N ASN A 87 -5.22 16.95 45.51
CA ASN A 87 -6.32 16.03 45.22
C ASN A 87 -6.40 15.73 43.71
N SER A 88 -6.24 16.75 42.86
CA SER A 88 -6.19 16.58 41.41
C SER A 88 -5.03 15.69 40.96
N LYS A 89 -3.82 15.92 41.48
CA LYS A 89 -2.66 15.07 41.21
C LYS A 89 -2.85 13.63 41.71
N HIS A 90 -3.48 13.45 42.86
CA HIS A 90 -3.80 12.12 43.39
C HIS A 90 -4.76 11.36 42.47
N GLN A 91 -5.79 12.04 41.94
CA GLN A 91 -6.72 11.44 40.97
C GLN A 91 -6.00 11.01 39.69
N ILE A 92 -5.09 11.83 39.16
CA ILE A 92 -4.27 11.47 38.00
C ILE A 92 -3.42 10.23 38.28
N ILE A 93 -2.83 10.12 39.47
CA ILE A 93 -2.03 8.94 39.86
C ILE A 93 -2.91 7.68 39.89
N LEU A 94 -4.14 7.76 40.40
CA LEU A 94 -5.07 6.63 40.41
C LEU A 94 -5.47 6.20 38.99
N GLU A 95 -5.71 7.16 38.08
CA GLU A 95 -6.00 6.88 36.68
C GLU A 95 -4.80 6.22 35.96
N MET A 96 -3.58 6.69 36.24
CA MET A 96 -2.35 6.07 35.72
C MET A 96 -2.19 4.63 36.22
N GLN A 97 -2.41 4.38 37.51
CA GLN A 97 -2.35 3.02 38.08
C GLN A 97 -3.41 2.10 37.49
N HIS A 98 -4.62 2.62 37.24
CA HIS A 98 -5.66 1.85 36.55
C HIS A 98 -5.26 1.50 35.12
N HIS A 99 -4.68 2.45 34.39
CA HIS A 99 -4.17 2.22 33.04
C HIS A 99 -3.01 1.22 33.01
N GLU A 100 -2.09 1.29 33.97
CA GLU A 100 -1.00 0.32 34.15
C GLU A 100 -1.56 -1.10 34.32
N GLY A 101 -2.56 -1.28 35.20
CA GLY A 101 -3.22 -2.59 35.36
C GLY A 101 -3.92 -3.09 34.09
N GLN A 102 -4.49 -2.20 33.27
CA GLN A 102 -5.04 -2.58 31.96
C GLN A 102 -3.95 -3.01 30.98
N MET A 103 -2.82 -2.30 30.96
CA MET A 103 -1.67 -2.66 30.12
C MET A 103 -1.05 -4.00 30.54
N GLU A 104 -0.92 -4.27 31.84
CA GLU A 104 -0.44 -5.56 32.35
C GLU A 104 -1.38 -6.71 31.94
N ALA A 105 -2.69 -6.52 32.07
CA ALA A 105 -3.68 -7.52 31.65
C ALA A 105 -3.60 -7.77 30.13
N GLN A 106 -3.43 -6.71 29.33
CA GLN A 106 -3.24 -6.82 27.89
C GLN A 106 -1.93 -7.56 27.55
N PHE A 107 -0.84 -7.23 28.24
CA PHE A 107 0.45 -7.90 28.07
C PHE A 107 0.37 -9.41 28.35
N LEU A 108 -0.32 -9.80 29.43
CA LEU A 108 -0.56 -11.22 29.75
C LEU A 108 -1.42 -11.92 28.69
N ALA A 109 -2.43 -11.23 28.16
CA ALA A 109 -3.25 -11.76 27.07
C ALA A 109 -2.42 -11.98 25.79
N ASP A 110 -1.55 -11.03 25.45
CA ASP A 110 -0.66 -11.12 24.30
C ASP A 110 0.42 -12.21 24.49
N GLN A 111 0.96 -12.36 25.71
CA GLN A 111 1.87 -13.45 26.04
C GLN A 111 1.20 -14.82 25.88
N ASN A 112 -0.04 -14.98 26.33
CA ASN A 112 -0.82 -16.21 26.13
C ASN A 112 -1.06 -16.48 24.64
N LYS A 113 -1.35 -15.44 23.86
CA LYS A 113 -1.53 -15.55 22.41
C LYS A 113 -0.24 -15.97 21.70
N LEU A 114 0.92 -15.43 22.11
CA LEU A 114 2.23 -15.87 21.60
C LEU A 114 2.49 -17.34 21.93
N GLY A 115 2.17 -17.80 23.14
CA GLY A 115 2.27 -19.22 23.50
C GLY A 115 1.37 -20.12 22.64
N GLN A 116 0.15 -19.68 22.31
CA GLN A 116 -0.73 -20.40 21.38
C GLN A 116 -0.17 -20.45 19.96
N MET A 117 0.42 -19.35 19.48
CA MET A 117 1.07 -19.30 18.16
C MET A 117 2.29 -20.21 18.11
N GLU A 118 3.11 -20.24 19.16
CA GLU A 118 4.26 -21.14 19.24
C GLU A 118 3.82 -22.60 19.18
N ALA A 119 2.81 -22.99 19.98
CA ALA A 119 2.24 -24.34 19.93
C ALA A 119 1.69 -24.70 18.53
N PHE A 120 1.05 -23.74 17.85
CA PHE A 120 0.59 -23.93 16.47
C PHE A 120 1.76 -24.17 15.50
N PHE A 121 2.83 -23.37 15.58
CA PHE A 121 4.01 -23.55 14.72
C PHE A 121 4.75 -24.86 15.00
N THR A 122 4.80 -25.31 16.27
CA THR A 122 5.34 -26.62 16.61
C THR A 122 4.53 -27.74 15.96
N ALA A 123 3.20 -27.69 16.04
CA ALA A 123 2.33 -28.67 15.40
C ALA A 123 2.46 -28.67 13.87
N ASP A 124 2.56 -27.50 13.24
CA ASP A 124 2.75 -27.40 11.78
C ASP A 124 4.12 -27.93 11.35
N ARG A 125 5.17 -27.68 12.14
CA ARG A 125 6.52 -28.25 11.91
C ARG A 125 6.51 -29.77 12.02
N GLU A 126 5.81 -30.35 12.99
CA GLU A 126 5.64 -31.80 13.11
C GLU A 126 4.87 -32.39 11.93
N HIS A 127 3.80 -31.72 11.49
CA HIS A 127 3.03 -32.12 10.32
C HIS A 127 3.88 -32.09 9.03
N LEU A 128 4.66 -31.02 8.82
CA LEU A 128 5.59 -30.94 7.69
C LEU A 128 6.66 -32.04 7.74
N ALA A 129 7.22 -32.33 8.91
CA ALA A 129 8.17 -33.43 9.08
C ALA A 129 7.55 -34.78 8.71
N SER A 130 6.28 -35.02 9.10
CA SER A 130 5.53 -36.21 8.70
C SER A 130 5.32 -36.30 7.19
N MET A 131 4.95 -35.19 6.54
CA MET A 131 4.82 -35.13 5.07
C MET A 131 6.14 -35.45 4.35
N PHE A 132 7.26 -34.91 4.82
CA PHE A 132 8.57 -35.21 4.25
C PHE A 132 8.94 -36.68 4.41
N GLN A 133 8.61 -37.30 5.55
CA GLN A 133 8.80 -38.73 5.75
C GLN A 133 7.98 -39.55 4.75
N GLN A 134 6.69 -39.22 4.55
CA GLN A 134 5.84 -39.88 3.56
C GLN A 134 6.35 -39.72 2.14
N GLN A 135 6.85 -38.53 1.78
CA GLN A 135 7.44 -38.28 0.47
C GLN A 135 8.70 -39.13 0.26
N ASN A 136 9.57 -39.24 1.26
CA ASN A 136 10.75 -40.10 1.19
C ASN A 136 10.38 -41.58 1.03
N GLU A 137 9.34 -42.06 1.73
CA GLU A 137 8.81 -43.42 1.54
C GLU A 137 8.31 -43.66 0.10
N LEU A 138 7.61 -42.68 -0.48
CA LEU A 138 7.17 -42.75 -1.89
C LEU A 138 8.34 -42.76 -2.87
N VAL A 139 9.36 -41.93 -2.66
CA VAL A 139 10.58 -41.90 -3.50
C VAL A 139 11.32 -43.24 -3.42
N ASN A 140 11.43 -43.84 -2.23
CA ASN A 140 12.02 -45.15 -2.05
C ASN A 140 11.24 -46.24 -2.81
N LYS A 141 9.91 -46.27 -2.66
CA LYS A 141 9.04 -47.20 -3.42
C LYS A 141 9.17 -47.01 -4.93
N PHE A 142 9.25 -45.77 -5.41
CA PHE A 142 9.46 -45.47 -6.83
C PHE A 142 10.81 -45.99 -7.32
N THR A 143 11.87 -45.81 -6.54
CA THR A 143 13.22 -46.29 -6.86
C THR A 143 13.27 -47.81 -6.89
N GLU A 144 12.59 -48.50 -5.98
CA GLU A 144 12.44 -49.96 -6.01
C GLU A 144 11.67 -50.43 -7.26
N ALA A 145 10.57 -49.77 -7.61
CA ALA A 145 9.82 -50.08 -8.82
C ALA A 145 10.65 -49.86 -10.10
N GLN A 146 11.48 -48.81 -10.13
CA GLN A 146 12.39 -48.54 -11.25
C GLN A 146 13.46 -49.64 -11.39
N LYS A 147 14.04 -50.11 -10.27
CA LYS A 147 14.98 -51.26 -10.28
C LYS A 147 14.31 -52.52 -10.83
N LEU A 148 13.08 -52.82 -10.40
CA LEU A 148 12.32 -53.98 -10.88
C LEU A 148 11.99 -53.88 -12.38
N LEU A 149 11.68 -52.68 -12.88
CA LEU A 149 11.49 -52.45 -14.31
C LEU A 149 12.78 -52.65 -15.11
N MET A 150 13.92 -52.17 -14.62
CA MET A 150 15.21 -52.41 -15.25
C MET A 150 15.54 -53.90 -15.33
N GLN A 151 15.33 -54.64 -14.23
CA GLN A 151 15.51 -56.09 -14.22
C GLN A 151 14.61 -56.80 -15.23
N ARG A 152 13.33 -56.40 -15.34
CA ARG A 152 12.42 -56.95 -16.35
C ARG A 152 12.86 -56.64 -17.78
N ASN A 153 13.39 -55.44 -18.04
CA ASN A 153 13.92 -55.10 -19.36
C ASN A 153 15.14 -55.95 -19.71
N GLU A 154 16.05 -56.18 -18.75
CA GLU A 154 17.18 -57.08 -18.92
C GLU A 154 16.73 -58.52 -19.23
N ASP A 155 15.69 -59.01 -18.56
CA ASP A 155 15.08 -60.32 -18.82
C ASP A 155 14.46 -60.39 -20.23
N VAL A 156 13.76 -59.33 -20.67
CA VAL A 156 13.20 -59.24 -22.03
C VAL A 156 14.31 -59.25 -23.08
N ASP A 157 15.37 -58.47 -22.89
CA ASP A 157 16.52 -58.42 -23.81
C ASP A 157 17.25 -59.77 -23.86
N ARG A 158 17.31 -60.48 -22.74
CA ARG A 158 17.83 -61.86 -22.69
C ARG A 158 16.95 -62.80 -23.50
N LEU A 159 15.63 -62.79 -23.29
CA LEU A 159 14.69 -63.64 -24.02
C LEU A 159 14.70 -63.34 -25.52
N GLN A 160 14.82 -62.08 -25.93
CA GLN A 160 14.95 -61.68 -27.33
C GLN A 160 16.23 -62.25 -27.95
N ARG A 161 17.37 -62.19 -27.25
CA ARG A 161 18.63 -62.82 -27.70
C ARG A 161 18.49 -64.33 -27.85
N GLU A 162 17.89 -65.00 -26.88
CA GLU A 162 17.62 -66.45 -26.95
C GLU A 162 16.71 -66.81 -28.13
N LEU A 163 15.68 -65.98 -28.42
CA LEU A 163 14.79 -66.16 -29.55
C LEU A 163 15.51 -66.05 -30.90
N VAL A 164 16.41 -65.06 -31.05
CA VAL A 164 17.21 -64.88 -32.27
C VAL A 164 18.11 -66.10 -32.49
N ILE A 165 18.80 -66.57 -31.46
CA ILE A 165 19.65 -67.77 -31.52
C ILE A 165 18.82 -68.99 -31.96
N LYS A 166 17.63 -69.20 -31.37
CA LYS A 166 16.73 -70.30 -31.73
C LYS A 166 16.18 -70.18 -33.15
N SER A 167 15.92 -68.97 -33.62
CA SER A 167 15.50 -68.70 -35.00
C SER A 167 16.61 -69.07 -35.99
N ASP A 168 17.86 -68.69 -35.69
CA ASP A 168 19.01 -69.02 -36.53
C ASP A 168 19.27 -70.54 -36.57
N GLU A 169 19.18 -71.22 -35.43
CA GLU A 169 19.21 -72.70 -35.36
C GLU A 169 18.13 -73.31 -36.27
N ALA A 170 16.90 -72.80 -36.23
CA ALA A 170 15.80 -73.30 -37.07
C ALA A 170 16.04 -73.02 -38.57
N ILE A 171 16.61 -71.87 -38.93
CA ILE A 171 16.98 -71.53 -40.32
C ILE A 171 18.06 -72.49 -40.82
N GLN A 172 19.10 -72.74 -40.01
CA GLN A 172 20.16 -73.68 -40.35
C GLN A 172 19.63 -75.11 -40.56
N LEU A 173 18.74 -75.58 -39.68
CA LEU A 173 18.08 -76.88 -39.83
C LEU A 173 17.28 -76.96 -41.13
N ARG A 174 16.49 -75.93 -41.47
CA ARG A 174 15.74 -75.89 -42.74
C ARG A 174 16.66 -75.89 -43.95
N ALA A 175 17.73 -75.10 -43.94
CA ALA A 175 18.70 -75.05 -45.03
C ALA A 175 19.37 -76.42 -45.23
N HIS A 176 19.74 -77.10 -44.13
CA HIS A 176 20.29 -78.44 -44.17
C HIS A 176 19.29 -79.46 -44.76
N SER A 177 18.01 -79.41 -44.35
CA SER A 177 16.96 -80.25 -44.92
C SER A 177 16.73 -79.98 -46.42
N GLN A 178 16.77 -78.72 -46.86
CA GLN A 178 16.63 -78.37 -48.28
C GLN A 178 17.81 -78.86 -49.13
N LEU A 179 19.04 -78.74 -48.62
CA LEU A 179 20.23 -79.29 -49.28
C LEU A 179 20.18 -80.82 -49.39
N GLN A 180 19.69 -81.50 -48.35
CA GLN A 180 19.40 -82.94 -48.41
C GLN A 180 18.35 -83.27 -49.48
N ALA A 181 17.26 -82.51 -49.56
CA ALA A 181 16.21 -82.71 -50.57
C ALA A 181 16.73 -82.49 -52.01
N LEU A 182 17.54 -81.46 -52.23
CA LEU A 182 18.15 -81.17 -53.54
C LEU A 182 19.13 -82.27 -53.98
N ASN A 183 19.90 -82.85 -53.05
CA ASN A 183 20.76 -84.00 -53.34
C ASN A 183 19.96 -85.26 -53.73
N THR A 184 18.69 -85.38 -53.33
CA THR A 184 17.82 -86.50 -53.70
C THR A 184 16.98 -86.28 -54.96
N SER A 185 16.96 -85.07 -55.54
CA SER A 185 16.04 -84.69 -56.63
C SER A 185 16.76 -84.40 -57.96
N LYS A 186 17.33 -85.44 -58.58
CA LYS A 186 17.56 -85.46 -60.04
C LYS A 186 16.40 -86.19 -60.72
N LYS A 187 15.31 -85.49 -61.09
CA LYS A 187 14.44 -85.85 -62.23
C LYS A 187 13.37 -84.79 -62.53
N GLN A 188 13.37 -84.37 -63.79
CA GLN A 188 12.30 -83.85 -64.65
C GLN A 188 11.50 -82.60 -64.24
N VAL A 189 11.73 -81.57 -65.06
CA VAL A 189 10.90 -80.37 -65.29
C VAL A 189 9.58 -80.75 -65.99
N PRO A 190 8.41 -80.23 -65.56
CA PRO A 190 7.21 -80.17 -66.39
C PRO A 190 6.89 -78.73 -66.88
N PRO A 191 6.07 -78.58 -67.94
CA PRO A 191 5.97 -77.34 -68.71
C PRO A 191 4.91 -76.34 -68.22
N ARG A 192 5.13 -75.08 -68.64
CA ARG A 192 4.27 -73.89 -68.54
C ARG A 192 2.77 -74.16 -68.70
N ARG A 193 1.96 -73.64 -67.75
CA ARG A 193 0.53 -73.35 -67.95
C ARG A 193 0.25 -71.85 -67.74
N LYS A 194 -0.38 -71.23 -68.74
CA LYS A 194 -0.95 -69.88 -68.72
C LYS A 194 -2.32 -69.92 -68.02
N THR A 195 -2.56 -69.03 -67.06
CA THR A 195 -3.88 -68.63 -66.51
C THR A 195 -3.66 -67.27 -65.85
N ARG A 196 -4.23 -66.18 -66.36
CA ARG A 196 -5.61 -65.64 -66.22
C ARG A 196 -5.63 -64.57 -65.13
N ALA A 197 -6.11 -63.39 -65.55
CA ALA A 197 -6.27 -62.19 -64.78
C ALA A 197 -7.12 -62.39 -63.51
N SER A 198 -6.71 -61.73 -62.43
CA SER A 198 -7.61 -61.22 -61.40
C SER A 198 -7.02 -59.95 -60.79
N MET A 199 -7.82 -58.89 -60.81
CA MET A 199 -7.56 -57.63 -60.13
C MET A 199 -7.42 -57.85 -58.62
N GLY A 200 -6.42 -57.21 -58.01
CA GLY A 200 -6.27 -57.09 -56.57
C GLY A 200 -5.92 -55.64 -56.26
N ALA A 201 -6.93 -54.89 -55.83
CA ALA A 201 -6.82 -53.50 -55.45
C ALA A 201 -5.93 -53.33 -54.21
N ILE A 202 -5.02 -52.36 -54.27
CA ILE A 202 -4.30 -51.83 -53.11
C ILE A 202 -5.31 -50.94 -52.37
N VAL A 203 -5.87 -51.45 -51.28
CA VAL A 203 -6.66 -50.65 -50.33
C VAL A 203 -5.77 -50.30 -49.14
N ASN A 204 -5.66 -49.00 -48.97
CA ASN A 204 -4.97 -48.26 -47.93
C ASN A 204 -5.57 -48.60 -46.55
N THR A 205 -4.80 -49.15 -45.62
CA THR A 205 -5.23 -49.38 -44.24
C THR A 205 -5.03 -48.09 -43.43
N GLY A 206 -5.94 -47.13 -43.61
CA GLY A 206 -6.10 -45.97 -42.75
C GLY A 206 -7.31 -46.15 -41.82
N ALA A 207 -7.12 -45.78 -40.55
CA ALA A 207 -8.15 -45.48 -39.54
C ALA A 207 -9.08 -46.62 -39.10
N ARG A 208 -8.70 -47.28 -38.00
CA ARG A 208 -9.65 -47.93 -37.09
C ARG A 208 -10.19 -46.87 -36.11
N THR A 209 -11.42 -46.44 -36.33
CA THR A 209 -12.25 -45.81 -35.30
C THR A 209 -13.14 -46.90 -34.70
N ILE A 210 -13.11 -47.02 -33.37
CA ILE A 210 -13.93 -47.96 -32.61
C ILE A 210 -15.25 -47.24 -32.33
N GLU A 211 -16.35 -47.71 -32.93
CA GLU A 211 -17.70 -47.31 -32.54
C GLU A 211 -18.30 -48.37 -31.60
N ILE A 212 -18.78 -47.88 -30.45
CA ILE A 212 -19.46 -48.63 -29.40
C ILE A 212 -20.95 -48.68 -29.77
N PRO A 213 -21.61 -49.86 -29.79
CA PRO A 213 -23.05 -49.93 -30.01
C PRO A 213 -23.79 -49.55 -28.72
N LEU A 214 -24.73 -48.61 -28.82
CA LEU A 214 -25.75 -48.38 -27.81
C LEU A 214 -27.10 -48.86 -28.38
N ASP A 215 -27.76 -49.73 -27.62
CA ASP A 215 -29.09 -50.26 -27.88
C ASP A 215 -30.18 -49.16 -27.88
N PRO A 216 -31.32 -49.39 -28.57
CA PRO A 216 -32.38 -48.41 -28.72
C PRO A 216 -33.30 -48.33 -27.49
N ILE A 217 -33.64 -47.12 -27.07
CA ILE A 217 -34.75 -46.84 -26.13
C ILE A 217 -36.01 -46.48 -26.95
N PRO A 218 -37.22 -46.92 -26.54
CA PRO A 218 -38.41 -46.92 -27.38
C PRO A 218 -39.05 -45.55 -27.54
N MET A 219 -39.71 -45.40 -28.69
CA MET A 219 -40.47 -44.23 -29.13
C MET A 219 -41.68 -43.94 -28.23
N ALA A 220 -41.93 -42.64 -28.00
CA ALA A 220 -43.27 -42.11 -27.75
C ALA A 220 -43.40 -40.71 -28.37
N GLU A 221 -44.19 -40.68 -29.45
CA GLU A 221 -45.10 -39.65 -29.97
C GLU A 221 -44.65 -38.18 -30.15
N VAL A 222 -44.53 -37.88 -31.45
CA VAL A 222 -44.53 -36.60 -32.20
C VAL A 222 -45.87 -35.86 -32.01
N PRO A 223 -45.89 -34.50 -31.93
CA PRO A 223 -46.17 -33.70 -33.14
C PRO A 223 -45.21 -32.52 -33.36
N GLU A 224 -44.59 -32.53 -34.55
CA GLU A 224 -43.90 -31.42 -35.25
C GLU A 224 -44.92 -30.54 -36.03
N PRO A 225 -44.54 -29.45 -36.75
CA PRO A 225 -43.20 -28.83 -36.91
C PRO A 225 -43.17 -27.27 -36.86
N SER A 226 -41.98 -26.70 -36.64
CA SER A 226 -41.47 -25.63 -37.52
C SER A 226 -39.95 -25.44 -37.36
N THR A 227 -39.23 -25.89 -38.39
CA THR A 227 -38.05 -25.30 -39.05
C THR A 227 -36.77 -25.01 -38.25
N GLU A 228 -35.78 -25.87 -38.52
CA GLU A 228 -34.39 -25.58 -38.93
C GLU A 228 -33.52 -24.65 -38.07
N SER A 229 -32.57 -25.25 -37.33
CA SER A 229 -31.19 -24.75 -37.30
C SER A 229 -30.23 -25.81 -36.77
N THR A 230 -29.46 -26.38 -37.69
CA THR A 230 -28.35 -27.31 -37.44
C THR A 230 -27.18 -26.55 -36.81
N SER A 231 -26.80 -26.87 -35.57
CA SER A 231 -25.54 -26.42 -34.98
C SER A 231 -24.60 -27.61 -34.77
N GLN A 232 -23.51 -27.64 -35.53
CA GLN A 232 -22.32 -28.44 -35.24
C GLN A 232 -21.39 -27.64 -34.31
N PRO A 233 -20.62 -28.29 -33.41
CA PRO A 233 -19.58 -27.63 -32.64
C PRO A 233 -18.32 -27.47 -33.51
N LEU A 234 -17.87 -26.23 -33.68
CA LEU A 234 -16.75 -25.86 -34.55
C LEU A 234 -15.67 -25.16 -33.71
N LEU A 235 -14.80 -25.96 -33.07
CA LEU A 235 -13.57 -25.47 -32.43
C LEU A 235 -12.41 -26.45 -32.64
N SER A 236 -11.86 -26.44 -33.85
CA SER A 236 -10.44 -26.76 -34.10
C SER A 236 -10.02 -26.21 -35.48
N ALA A 237 -9.59 -24.95 -35.54
CA ALA A 237 -9.05 -24.40 -36.79
C ALA A 237 -8.05 -23.25 -36.53
N THR A 238 -6.83 -23.59 -36.12
CA THR A 238 -5.66 -22.70 -36.18
C THR A 238 -4.77 -22.82 -37.44
N PRO A 239 -4.97 -23.72 -38.45
CA PRO A 239 -4.11 -23.67 -39.64
C PRO A 239 -4.66 -22.82 -40.82
N ARG A 240 -5.92 -22.35 -40.79
CA ARG A 240 -6.57 -21.76 -41.98
C ARG A 240 -6.26 -20.29 -42.29
N LEU A 241 -5.65 -19.55 -41.38
CA LEU A 241 -5.33 -18.13 -41.62
C LEU A 241 -4.14 -17.95 -42.57
N ALA A 242 -3.25 -18.93 -42.69
CA ALA A 242 -2.12 -18.89 -43.61
C ALA A 242 -2.53 -19.15 -45.08
N GLU A 243 -3.59 -19.92 -45.30
CA GLU A 243 -4.12 -20.24 -46.63
C GLU A 243 -4.87 -19.05 -47.26
N VAL A 244 -5.51 -18.20 -46.45
CA VAL A 244 -6.28 -17.04 -46.95
C VAL A 244 -5.37 -15.95 -47.55
N PHE A 245 -4.10 -15.91 -47.16
CA PHE A 245 -3.14 -14.91 -47.61
C PHE A 245 -2.03 -15.47 -48.51
N ASP A 246 -2.16 -16.70 -49.04
CA ASP A 246 -1.17 -17.36 -49.90
C ASP A 246 0.28 -17.33 -49.34
N GLY A 247 0.43 -17.35 -48.01
CA GLY A 247 1.75 -17.23 -47.36
C GLY A 247 2.41 -15.85 -47.49
N ASP A 248 1.68 -14.83 -47.96
CA ASP A 248 2.14 -13.45 -48.06
C ASP A 248 2.05 -12.77 -46.69
N ILE A 249 3.11 -12.98 -45.89
CA ILE A 249 3.25 -12.46 -44.52
C ILE A 249 3.10 -10.93 -44.50
N ASP A 250 3.52 -10.23 -45.57
CA ASP A 250 3.43 -8.77 -45.66
C ASP A 250 1.97 -8.28 -45.74
N LYS A 251 1.08 -9.07 -46.37
CA LYS A 251 -0.36 -8.77 -46.38
C LYS A 251 -1.01 -9.03 -45.03
N LEU A 252 -0.60 -10.09 -44.32
CA LEU A 252 -1.07 -10.37 -42.97
C LEU A 252 -0.63 -9.27 -42.00
N ASP A 253 0.64 -8.84 -42.07
CA ASP A 253 1.17 -7.73 -41.28
C ASP A 253 0.46 -6.41 -41.61
N LYS A 254 0.13 -6.18 -42.88
CA LYS A 254 -0.66 -5.01 -43.27
C LYS A 254 -2.08 -5.06 -42.71
N VAL A 255 -2.76 -6.21 -42.77
CA VAL A 255 -4.11 -6.37 -42.19
C VAL A 255 -4.08 -6.22 -40.66
N LEU A 256 -3.05 -6.73 -39.99
CA LEU A 256 -2.87 -6.57 -38.55
C LEU A 256 -2.54 -5.12 -38.16
N ASN A 257 -1.75 -4.40 -38.97
CA ASN A 257 -1.50 -2.97 -38.79
C ASN A 257 -2.73 -2.11 -39.06
N ASP A 258 -3.48 -2.41 -40.12
CA ASP A 258 -4.72 -1.72 -40.45
C ASP A 258 -5.78 -1.96 -39.35
N PHE A 259 -5.81 -3.18 -38.79
CA PHE A 259 -6.63 -3.51 -37.62
C PHE A 259 -6.18 -2.77 -36.36
N ALA A 260 -4.87 -2.68 -36.12
CA ALA A 260 -4.32 -1.89 -35.00
C ALA A 260 -4.64 -0.39 -35.13
N GLN A 261 -4.56 0.18 -36.34
CA GLN A 261 -4.98 1.56 -36.60
C GLN A 261 -6.49 1.77 -36.44
N LEU A 262 -7.30 0.78 -36.81
CA LEU A 262 -8.75 0.82 -36.58
C LEU A 262 -9.09 0.78 -35.09
N CYS A 263 -8.30 0.04 -34.29
CA CYS A 263 -8.49 -0.08 -32.85
C CYS A 263 -8.02 1.14 -32.05
N LEU A 264 -7.14 1.99 -32.61
CA LEU A 264 -6.54 3.13 -31.90
C LEU A 264 -7.24 4.49 -32.12
N GLY A 265 -8.29 4.54 -32.95
CA GLY A 265 -9.09 5.76 -33.16
C GLY A 265 -8.39 6.81 -34.05
N ARG A 266 -9.17 7.46 -34.91
CA ARG A 266 -8.70 8.31 -36.02
C ARG A 266 -8.03 9.65 -35.65
N ASP A 267 -7.85 9.98 -34.37
CA ASP A 267 -7.37 11.31 -33.95
C ASP A 267 -5.96 11.34 -33.34
N ALA A 268 -5.20 10.24 -33.38
CA ALA A 268 -3.79 10.25 -32.99
C ALA A 268 -2.89 10.57 -34.20
N VAL A 269 -2.63 11.86 -34.45
CA VAL A 269 -1.62 12.30 -35.42
C VAL A 269 -0.23 11.98 -34.87
N VAL A 270 0.34 10.85 -35.28
CA VAL A 270 1.77 10.53 -35.08
C VAL A 270 2.49 10.84 -36.39
N THR A 271 3.23 11.94 -36.43
CA THR A 271 4.17 12.25 -37.51
C THR A 271 5.38 11.33 -37.41
N VAL A 272 5.38 10.25 -38.20
CA VAL A 272 6.58 9.43 -38.45
C VAL A 272 7.13 9.80 -39.83
N THR A 273 8.34 10.35 -39.86
CA THR A 273 9.11 10.53 -41.09
C THR A 273 9.76 9.19 -41.50
N PRO A 274 9.67 8.78 -42.78
CA PRO A 274 10.20 7.48 -43.20
C PRO A 274 11.72 7.55 -43.43
N LYS A 275 12.48 6.73 -42.70
CA LYS A 275 13.88 6.41 -43.04
C LYS A 275 13.91 5.32 -44.11
N LYS A 276 14.58 5.63 -45.22
CA LYS A 276 14.86 4.72 -46.35
C LYS A 276 15.60 3.47 -45.89
N GLY A 277 15.15 2.33 -46.41
CA GLY A 277 15.66 1.00 -46.08
C GLY A 277 17.07 0.73 -46.57
N THR A 278 17.75 -0.15 -45.83
CA THR A 278 18.94 -0.88 -46.27
C THR A 278 18.68 -2.37 -46.15
N THR A 279 19.08 -3.07 -47.19
CA THR A 279 18.82 -4.48 -47.46
C THR A 279 19.50 -5.43 -46.47
N ALA A 280 18.80 -6.51 -46.17
CA ALA A 280 19.14 -7.53 -45.19
C ALA A 280 20.47 -8.24 -45.49
N LYS A 281 21.38 -8.24 -44.51
CA LYS A 281 22.43 -9.26 -44.36
C LYS A 281 22.18 -10.04 -43.08
N LYS A 282 21.95 -11.35 -43.22
CA LYS A 282 21.96 -12.35 -42.14
C LYS A 282 23.27 -12.22 -41.34
N LYS A 283 23.19 -11.67 -40.13
CA LYS A 283 24.17 -11.88 -39.06
C LYS A 283 23.42 -12.43 -37.87
N SER A 284 23.82 -13.62 -37.42
CA SER A 284 23.47 -14.22 -36.13
C SER A 284 24.13 -13.40 -35.01
N GLY A 285 23.65 -12.17 -34.81
CA GLY A 285 23.96 -11.39 -33.62
C GLY A 285 22.94 -11.76 -32.56
N SER A 286 23.40 -12.29 -31.43
CA SER A 286 22.61 -12.36 -30.21
C SER A 286 21.95 -11.00 -30.00
N ALA A 287 20.63 -10.95 -30.13
CA ALA A 287 19.87 -9.75 -29.88
C ALA A 287 20.05 -9.41 -28.40
N LYS A 288 20.98 -8.50 -28.10
CA LYS A 288 21.06 -7.84 -26.79
C LYS A 288 19.69 -7.22 -26.57
N LYS A 289 18.84 -7.91 -25.80
CA LYS A 289 17.56 -7.38 -25.34
C LYS A 289 17.88 -6.02 -24.75
N LYS A 290 17.34 -4.95 -25.33
CA LYS A 290 17.35 -3.63 -24.71
C LYS A 290 16.65 -3.82 -23.36
N GLN A 291 17.41 -3.95 -22.29
CA GLN A 291 16.84 -3.98 -20.96
C GLN A 291 16.09 -2.67 -20.75
N ASP A 292 14.88 -2.77 -20.21
CA ASP A 292 14.03 -1.61 -19.98
C ASP A 292 14.73 -0.63 -19.03
N LYS A 293 14.90 0.62 -19.46
CA LYS A 293 15.54 1.70 -18.66
C LYS A 293 15.05 1.78 -17.21
N PRO A 294 13.74 1.57 -16.90
CA PRO A 294 13.25 1.52 -15.52
C PRO A 294 13.88 0.44 -14.64
N PHE A 295 14.18 -0.75 -15.20
CA PHE A 295 14.82 -1.83 -14.46
C PHE A 295 16.22 -1.40 -13.99
N MET A 296 16.97 -0.73 -14.86
CA MET A 296 18.33 -0.29 -14.56
C MET A 296 18.42 0.78 -13.50
N ILE A 297 17.56 1.78 -13.59
CA ILE A 297 17.48 2.84 -12.57
C ILE A 297 17.19 2.20 -11.21
N ASN A 298 16.23 1.27 -11.15
CA ASN A 298 15.89 0.55 -9.92
C ASN A 298 17.03 -0.32 -9.39
N TYR A 299 17.79 -0.99 -10.27
CA TYR A 299 18.95 -1.80 -9.89
C TYR A 299 20.03 -0.94 -9.23
N VAL A 300 20.47 0.14 -9.90
CA VAL A 300 21.52 1.03 -9.40
C VAL A 300 21.11 1.66 -8.07
N HIS A 301 19.86 2.15 -7.95
CA HIS A 301 19.37 2.68 -6.67
C HIS A 301 19.31 1.63 -5.56
N ARG A 302 19.09 0.35 -5.87
CA ARG A 302 19.10 -0.74 -4.90
C ARG A 302 20.53 -1.03 -4.45
N ARG A 303 21.48 -1.15 -5.38
CA ARG A 303 22.90 -1.41 -5.08
C ARG A 303 23.51 -0.28 -4.25
N LEU A 304 23.35 0.97 -4.68
CA LEU A 304 23.81 2.15 -3.93
C LEU A 304 23.24 2.21 -2.52
N ARG A 305 21.96 1.90 -2.35
CA ARG A 305 21.31 1.86 -1.04
C ARG A 305 21.94 0.80 -0.14
N HIS A 306 22.04 -0.44 -0.62
CA HIS A 306 22.60 -1.54 0.15
C HIS A 306 24.05 -1.25 0.55
N PHE A 307 24.86 -0.81 -0.41
CA PHE A 307 26.25 -0.46 -0.19
C PHE A 307 26.41 0.69 0.82
N THR A 308 25.57 1.73 0.72
CA THR A 308 25.59 2.82 1.71
C THR A 308 25.18 2.32 3.08
N CYS A 309 24.16 1.46 3.19
CA CYS A 309 23.76 0.91 4.49
C CYS A 309 24.92 0.12 5.14
N MET A 310 25.61 -0.71 4.34
CA MET A 310 26.79 -1.45 4.79
C MET A 310 27.91 -0.52 5.28
N LYS A 311 28.30 0.52 4.52
CA LYS A 311 29.40 1.43 4.90
C LYS A 311 29.07 2.33 6.09
N PHE A 312 27.79 2.62 6.32
CA PHE A 312 27.32 3.39 7.47
C PHE A 312 26.97 2.51 8.68
N GLU A 313 27.16 1.19 8.58
CA GLU A 313 26.83 0.22 9.63
C GLU A 313 25.36 0.31 10.08
N VAL A 314 24.46 0.55 9.12
CA VAL A 314 23.01 0.56 9.33
C VAL A 314 22.36 -0.63 8.64
N GLU A 315 21.36 -1.23 9.26
CA GLU A 315 20.68 -2.42 8.73
C GLU A 315 19.69 -2.04 7.63
N ALA A 316 19.00 -0.92 7.82
CA ALA A 316 17.95 -0.44 6.95
C ALA A 316 18.04 1.06 6.70
N VAL A 317 17.43 1.49 5.60
CA VAL A 317 17.26 2.92 5.29
C VAL A 317 16.49 3.68 6.37
N GLY A 318 15.64 2.98 7.11
CA GLY A 318 14.91 3.57 8.24
C GLY A 318 15.84 4.03 9.37
N ASP A 319 17.02 3.43 9.51
CA ASP A 319 17.91 3.71 10.64
C ASP A 319 18.59 5.08 10.51
N PHE A 320 18.63 5.64 9.29
CA PHE A 320 19.04 7.03 9.07
C PHE A 320 18.12 8.05 9.76
N GLU A 321 16.95 7.62 10.26
CA GLU A 321 16.08 8.43 11.13
C GLU A 321 16.79 8.81 12.45
N HIS A 322 17.71 7.96 12.91
CA HIS A 322 18.53 8.16 14.11
C HIS A 322 20.00 8.44 13.78
N HIS A 323 20.28 8.86 12.54
CA HIS A 323 21.63 9.18 12.08
C HIS A 323 22.26 10.27 12.95
N ASN A 324 23.50 10.04 13.39
CA ASN A 324 24.34 11.03 14.06
C ASN A 324 25.06 11.86 12.99
N PRO A 325 24.69 13.12 12.76
CA PRO A 325 25.30 13.93 11.71
C PRO A 325 26.79 14.16 11.99
N ALA A 326 27.56 14.42 10.93
CA ALA A 326 28.94 14.86 11.07
C ALA A 326 29.03 16.11 11.96
N SER A 327 30.05 16.18 12.81
CA SER A 327 30.22 17.31 13.73
C SER A 327 30.48 18.60 12.93
N GLU A 328 29.94 19.73 13.42
CA GLU A 328 30.13 21.04 12.77
C GLU A 328 31.62 21.41 12.63
N ALA A 329 32.45 21.02 13.61
CA ALA A 329 33.88 21.19 13.57
C ALA A 329 34.54 20.39 12.43
N SER A 330 34.16 19.12 12.24
CA SER A 330 34.68 18.28 11.15
C SER A 330 34.23 18.79 9.78
N VAL A 331 32.97 19.22 9.67
CA VAL A 331 32.45 19.81 8.42
C VAL A 331 33.20 21.11 8.11
N SER A 332 33.41 21.98 9.10
CA SER A 332 34.13 23.25 8.94
C SER A 332 35.61 23.06 8.57
N ALA A 333 36.29 22.10 9.20
CA ALA A 333 37.66 21.74 8.85
C ALA A 333 37.75 21.23 7.40
N CYS A 334 36.76 20.45 6.98
CA CYS A 334 36.69 19.97 5.60
C CYS A 334 36.48 21.11 4.60
N GLU A 335 35.59 22.07 4.90
CA GLU A 335 35.41 23.27 4.09
C GLU A 335 36.70 24.11 4.02
N ALA A 336 37.51 24.14 5.08
CA ALA A 336 38.77 24.87 5.15
C ALA A 336 39.91 24.25 4.32
N GLY A 337 39.77 23.01 3.86
CA GLY A 337 40.85 22.34 3.12
C GLY A 337 41.00 20.86 3.42
N GLU A 338 40.67 20.45 4.64
CA GLU A 338 40.93 19.09 5.13
C GLU A 338 40.03 18.06 4.44
N ASP A 339 40.51 16.84 4.29
CA ASP A 339 39.70 15.75 3.77
C ASP A 339 38.95 15.04 4.91
N PRO A 340 37.74 14.52 4.66
CA PRO A 340 37.01 13.77 5.67
C PRO A 340 37.80 12.51 6.05
N PRO A 341 37.73 12.05 7.32
CA PRO A 341 38.44 10.84 7.73
C PRO A 341 38.05 9.62 6.88
N ASP A 342 39.05 8.80 6.53
CA ASP A 342 38.87 7.65 5.64
C ASP A 342 37.97 6.55 6.23
N GLU A 343 37.87 6.46 7.55
CA GLU A 343 37.11 5.39 8.21
C GLU A 343 35.68 5.82 8.61
N LEU A 344 35.38 7.11 8.66
CA LEU A 344 34.11 7.63 9.17
C LEU A 344 33.13 7.95 8.05
N PHE A 345 32.10 7.14 7.90
CA PHE A 345 30.96 7.43 7.04
C PHE A 345 29.87 8.14 7.83
N GLN A 346 29.80 9.47 7.69
CA GLN A 346 28.77 10.31 8.33
C GLN A 346 28.21 11.31 7.32
N TRP A 347 26.89 11.49 7.32
CA TRP A 347 26.23 12.54 6.56
C TRP A 347 26.19 13.84 7.35
N ASP A 348 26.39 14.96 6.67
CA ASP A 348 26.01 16.27 7.19
C ASP A 348 24.54 16.56 6.82
N PHE A 349 23.73 16.93 7.81
CA PHE A 349 22.33 17.35 7.64
C PHE A 349 22.10 18.82 8.02
N SER A 350 23.15 19.65 8.07
CA SER A 350 23.05 21.10 8.24
C SER A 350 22.39 21.82 7.04
N PRO A 351 21.84 23.04 7.18
CA PRO A 351 21.33 23.80 6.04
C PRO A 351 22.38 23.93 4.92
N GLY A 352 22.01 23.61 3.67
CA GLY A 352 22.95 23.62 2.55
C GLY A 352 23.74 22.32 2.34
N TYR A 353 23.44 21.25 3.08
CA TYR A 353 24.10 19.94 3.01
C TYR A 353 24.41 19.37 1.61
N LEU A 354 23.58 19.56 0.58
CA LEU A 354 23.89 19.04 -0.76
C LEU A 354 25.06 19.78 -1.41
N GLN A 355 25.31 21.01 -0.98
CA GLN A 355 26.37 21.87 -1.49
C GLN A 355 27.62 21.83 -0.64
N CYS A 356 27.55 21.40 0.62
CA CYS A 356 28.74 21.25 1.45
C CYS A 356 29.74 20.29 0.80
N ARG A 357 31.01 20.63 0.91
CA ARG A 357 32.15 19.86 0.42
C ARG A 357 32.18 18.48 1.09
N TRP A 358 31.87 18.40 2.38
CA TRP A 358 31.81 17.15 3.14
C TRP A 358 30.95 16.09 2.44
N ASN A 359 29.67 16.37 2.17
CA ASN A 359 28.78 15.41 1.54
C ASN A 359 29.14 15.13 0.07
N LYS A 360 29.68 16.12 -0.66
CA LYS A 360 30.19 15.90 -2.02
C LYS A 360 31.32 14.87 -2.02
N LEU A 361 32.26 14.98 -1.09
CA LEU A 361 33.36 14.04 -0.92
C LEU A 361 32.86 12.67 -0.44
N MET A 362 31.91 12.62 0.49
CA MET A 362 31.31 11.35 0.92
C MET A 362 30.58 10.62 -0.22
N ILE A 363 29.78 11.32 -1.03
CA ILE A 363 29.14 10.74 -2.21
C ILE A 363 30.20 10.22 -3.19
N LYS A 364 31.24 11.02 -3.43
CA LYS A 364 32.35 10.65 -4.31
C LYS A 364 33.02 9.35 -3.84
N LYS A 365 33.37 9.30 -2.56
CA LYS A 365 33.98 8.16 -1.87
C LYS A 365 33.11 6.91 -1.99
N ILE A 366 31.81 7.00 -1.68
CA ILE A 366 30.87 5.88 -1.81
C ILE A 366 30.82 5.35 -3.23
N VAL A 367 30.72 6.23 -4.23
CA VAL A 367 30.66 5.82 -5.64
C VAL A 367 31.98 5.20 -6.10
N ASP A 368 33.11 5.79 -5.72
CA ASP A 368 34.44 5.28 -6.09
C ASP A 368 34.72 3.92 -5.42
N THR A 369 34.35 3.72 -4.15
CA THR A 369 34.49 2.43 -3.48
C THR A 369 33.56 1.37 -4.08
N LEU A 370 32.32 1.73 -4.43
CA LEU A 370 31.40 0.80 -5.10
C LEU A 370 31.92 0.37 -6.48
N LEU A 371 32.55 1.29 -7.22
CA LEU A 371 33.18 1.00 -8.50
C LEU A 371 34.42 0.11 -8.35
N ALA A 372 35.20 0.29 -7.28
CA ALA A 372 36.36 -0.56 -7.00
C ALA A 372 35.94 -2.00 -6.64
N GLU A 373 34.94 -2.18 -5.76
CA GLU A 373 34.41 -3.52 -5.41
C GLU A 373 33.78 -4.22 -6.63
N HIS A 374 33.23 -3.46 -7.57
CA HIS A 374 32.68 -4.00 -8.81
C HIS A 374 33.73 -4.66 -9.71
N GLU A 375 34.93 -4.05 -9.82
CA GLU A 375 36.03 -4.61 -10.61
C GLU A 375 36.45 -6.00 -10.12
N GLU A 376 36.21 -6.29 -8.83
CA GLU A 376 36.48 -7.59 -8.21
C GLU A 376 35.32 -8.59 -8.41
N ASP A 377 34.06 -8.15 -8.31
CA ASP A 377 32.87 -9.01 -8.28
C ASP A 377 32.26 -9.34 -9.66
N GLN A 378 32.71 -8.72 -10.76
CA GLN A 378 32.11 -8.86 -12.11
C GLN A 378 30.58 -8.63 -12.14
N ASP A 379 30.06 -7.70 -11.34
CA ASP A 379 28.63 -7.39 -11.36
C ASP A 379 28.25 -6.75 -12.72
N ASP A 380 27.05 -6.90 -13.28
CA ASP A 380 26.83 -6.45 -14.68
C ASP A 380 26.47 -4.94 -14.81
N PHE A 381 26.35 -4.18 -13.72
CA PHE A 381 25.68 -2.87 -13.77
C PHE A 381 26.43 -1.76 -14.51
N ILE A 382 27.77 -1.83 -14.60
CA ILE A 382 28.56 -0.90 -15.42
C ILE A 382 28.30 -1.17 -16.91
N GLU A 383 28.17 -2.43 -17.31
CA GLU A 383 27.87 -2.79 -18.71
C GLU A 383 26.52 -2.22 -19.17
N VAL A 384 25.60 -2.00 -18.23
CA VAL A 384 24.28 -1.45 -18.55
C VAL A 384 24.24 0.09 -18.53
N GLY A 385 25.39 0.76 -18.52
CA GLY A 385 25.52 2.18 -18.83
C GLY A 385 25.29 3.12 -17.66
N ALA A 386 25.39 2.63 -16.41
CA ALA A 386 25.40 3.49 -15.23
C ALA A 386 26.72 4.28 -15.17
N ASN A 387 26.70 5.53 -15.64
CA ASN A 387 27.87 6.39 -15.54
C ASN A 387 28.06 6.94 -14.11
N ARG A 388 29.29 7.32 -13.76
CA ARG A 388 29.64 7.89 -12.45
C ARG A 388 28.75 9.07 -12.05
N VAL A 389 28.49 9.97 -12.99
CA VAL A 389 27.64 11.16 -12.79
C VAL A 389 26.19 10.78 -12.41
N PHE A 390 25.63 9.74 -13.04
CA PHE A 390 24.31 9.23 -12.73
C PHE A 390 24.26 8.65 -11.31
N MET A 391 25.27 7.88 -10.90
CA MET A 391 25.33 7.33 -9.55
C MET A 391 25.48 8.42 -8.49
N GLU A 392 26.32 9.43 -8.72
CA GLU A 392 26.44 10.58 -7.81
C GLU A 392 25.10 11.34 -7.67
N ASN A 393 24.37 11.53 -8.78
CA ASN A 393 23.04 12.16 -8.73
C ASN A 393 22.01 11.28 -8.02
N ALA A 394 22.01 9.97 -8.30
CA ALA A 394 21.17 9.02 -7.59
C ALA A 394 21.45 9.02 -6.08
N MET A 395 22.71 9.21 -5.66
CA MET A 395 23.09 9.38 -4.26
C MET A 395 22.61 10.69 -3.66
N LYS A 396 22.67 11.81 -4.40
CA LYS A 396 22.08 13.09 -3.93
C LYS A 396 20.58 12.96 -3.66
N ASP A 397 19.85 12.28 -4.54
CA ASP A 397 18.42 12.03 -4.37
C ASP A 397 18.13 11.18 -3.12
N LYS A 398 18.98 10.17 -2.86
CA LYS A 398 18.89 9.35 -1.64
C LYS A 398 19.20 10.17 -0.40
N LEU A 399 20.27 10.96 -0.42
CA LEU A 399 20.65 11.82 0.70
C LEU A 399 19.53 12.82 1.04
N ALA A 400 18.87 13.37 0.03
CA ALA A 400 17.71 14.24 0.23
C ALA A 400 16.53 13.51 0.87
N THR A 401 16.29 12.26 0.46
CA THR A 401 15.26 11.40 1.06
C THR A 401 15.59 11.08 2.53
N TRP A 402 16.83 10.71 2.82
CA TRP A 402 17.29 10.36 4.17
C TRP A 402 17.23 11.55 5.11
N ARG A 403 17.72 12.72 4.69
CA ARG A 403 17.58 13.97 5.45
C ARG A 403 16.11 14.30 5.70
N GLY A 404 15.26 14.15 4.69
CA GLY A 404 13.82 14.37 4.82
C GLY A 404 13.17 13.45 5.86
N SER A 405 13.63 12.20 5.97
CA SER A 405 13.21 11.28 7.04
C SER A 405 13.75 11.73 8.39
N TRP A 406 15.07 11.89 8.52
CA TRP A 406 15.74 12.35 9.73
C TRP A 406 15.13 13.63 10.32
N HIS A 407 14.83 14.62 9.48
CA HIS A 407 14.23 15.89 9.90
C HIS A 407 12.79 15.75 10.45
N LYS A 408 12.09 14.64 10.15
CA LYS A 408 10.80 14.34 10.80
C LYS A 408 11.00 13.91 12.26
N PHE A 409 12.12 13.27 12.58
CA PHE A 409 12.46 12.78 13.91
C PHE A 409 13.13 13.83 14.80
N GLN A 410 13.48 14.99 14.23
CA GLN A 410 14.07 16.07 15.03
C GLN A 410 13.01 16.81 15.85
N PRO A 411 13.34 17.18 17.11
CA PRO A 411 12.59 18.12 17.92
C PRO A 411 12.23 19.40 17.18
N ARG A 412 11.00 19.89 17.39
CA ARG A 412 10.52 21.15 16.83
C ARG A 412 10.04 22.08 17.92
N PHE A 413 10.26 23.37 17.73
CA PHE A 413 9.62 24.38 18.55
C PHE A 413 8.19 24.61 18.06
N SER A 414 7.22 24.38 18.93
CA SER A 414 5.81 24.63 18.66
C SER A 414 5.44 26.03 19.13
N SER A 415 5.26 26.96 18.19
CA SER A 415 4.94 28.37 18.50
C SER A 415 3.61 28.52 19.27
N ALA A 416 2.65 27.63 19.04
CA ALA A 416 1.35 27.64 19.71
C ALA A 416 1.43 27.27 21.19
N THR A 417 2.36 26.40 21.57
CA THR A 417 2.54 25.93 22.95
C THR A 417 3.76 26.54 23.65
N GLN A 418 4.59 27.28 22.90
CA GLN A 418 5.90 27.76 23.32
C GLN A 418 6.79 26.66 23.92
N HIS A 419 6.60 25.42 23.48
CA HIS A 419 7.30 24.23 23.95
C HIS A 419 8.24 23.70 22.87
N VAL A 420 9.43 23.24 23.28
CA VAL A 420 10.33 22.49 22.42
C VAL A 420 10.02 21.02 22.61
N GLU A 421 9.58 20.34 21.55
CA GLU A 421 9.31 18.90 21.60
C GLU A 421 10.50 18.15 22.21
N THR A 422 10.23 17.20 23.10
CA THR A 422 11.27 16.27 23.55
C THR A 422 11.65 15.32 22.41
N SER A 423 12.81 14.65 22.52
CA SER A 423 13.20 13.63 21.54
C SER A 423 12.16 12.50 21.44
N ALA A 424 11.54 12.10 22.56
CA ALA A 424 10.49 11.09 22.59
C ALA A 424 9.21 11.55 21.88
N GLU A 425 8.79 12.81 22.08
CA GLU A 425 7.63 13.40 21.39
C GLU A 425 7.87 13.50 19.87
N ALA A 426 9.06 13.93 19.45
CA ALA A 426 9.43 14.02 18.05
C ALA A 426 9.44 12.64 17.37
N HIS A 427 9.95 11.62 18.07
CA HIS A 427 9.91 10.23 17.62
C HIS A 427 8.47 9.72 17.47
N ALA A 428 7.62 9.91 18.48
CA ALA A 428 6.21 9.51 18.42
C ALA A 428 5.45 10.17 17.25
N ARG A 429 5.67 11.48 17.05
CA ARG A 429 5.10 12.23 15.91
C ARG A 429 5.57 11.67 14.57
N ALA A 430 6.86 11.35 14.44
CA ALA A 430 7.43 10.85 13.20
C ALA A 430 6.93 9.42 12.88
N VAL A 431 6.85 8.55 13.88
CA VAL A 431 6.26 7.20 13.75
C VAL A 431 4.81 7.29 13.30
N GLN A 432 3.99 8.09 13.96
CA GLN A 432 2.58 8.27 13.59
C GLN A 432 2.45 8.79 12.15
N ALA A 433 3.25 9.78 11.75
CA ALA A 433 3.25 10.30 10.40
C ALA A 433 3.69 9.26 9.35
N LYS A 434 4.66 8.39 9.71
CA LYS A 434 5.15 7.30 8.86
C LYS A 434 4.08 6.21 8.70
N GLU A 435 3.42 5.81 9.78
CA GLU A 435 2.30 4.86 9.75
C GLU A 435 1.15 5.39 8.91
N GLN A 436 0.75 6.64 9.13
CA GLN A 436 -0.31 7.29 8.34
C GLN A 436 0.05 7.34 6.86
N HIS A 437 1.28 7.73 6.53
CA HIS A 437 1.76 7.74 5.15
C HIS A 437 1.76 6.33 4.53
N GLN A 438 2.20 5.31 5.27
CA GLN A 438 2.15 3.92 4.79
C GLN A 438 0.72 3.45 4.54
N LEU A 439 -0.22 3.78 5.42
CA LEU A 439 -1.64 3.45 5.24
C LEU A 439 -2.22 4.14 4.00
N GLU A 440 -1.88 5.42 3.79
CA GLU A 440 -2.27 6.18 2.60
C GLU A 440 -1.69 5.56 1.33
N MET A 441 -0.41 5.20 1.31
CA MET A 441 0.24 4.57 0.17
C MET A 441 -0.32 3.18 -0.13
N ARG A 442 -0.60 2.36 0.89
CA ARG A 442 -1.29 1.06 0.73
C ARG A 442 -2.68 1.26 0.14
N SER A 443 -3.46 2.18 0.70
CA SER A 443 -4.78 2.54 0.18
C SER A 443 -4.71 3.02 -1.27
N LEU A 444 -3.75 3.88 -1.62
CA LEU A 444 -3.55 4.36 -2.98
C LEU A 444 -3.21 3.21 -3.94
N ALA A 445 -2.25 2.36 -3.58
CA ALA A 445 -1.86 1.20 -4.40
C ALA A 445 -3.04 0.24 -4.63
N LEU A 446 -3.85 -0.03 -3.59
CA LEU A 446 -5.05 -0.84 -3.71
C LEU A 446 -6.08 -0.19 -4.65
N LYS A 447 -6.27 1.12 -4.57
CA LYS A 447 -7.17 1.86 -5.48
C LYS A 447 -6.66 1.83 -6.92
N THR A 448 -5.37 2.03 -7.14
CA THR A 448 -4.74 1.92 -8.46
C THR A 448 -4.97 0.55 -9.05
N ARG A 449 -4.68 -0.52 -8.30
CA ARG A 449 -4.91 -1.89 -8.75
C ARG A 449 -6.37 -2.16 -9.08
N LYS A 450 -7.32 -1.67 -8.27
CA LYS A 450 -8.75 -1.81 -8.56
C LYS A 450 -9.15 -1.09 -9.85
N LEU A 451 -8.61 0.10 -10.09
CA LEU A 451 -8.85 0.84 -11.32
C LEU A 451 -8.35 0.03 -12.53
N GLU A 452 -7.10 -0.42 -12.47
CA GLU A 452 -6.47 -1.22 -13.52
C GLU A 452 -7.25 -2.51 -13.79
N ASP A 453 -7.54 -3.31 -12.76
CA ASP A 453 -8.33 -4.55 -12.88
C ASP A 453 -9.69 -4.31 -13.55
N ARG A 454 -10.37 -3.20 -13.22
CA ARG A 454 -11.68 -2.85 -13.79
C ARG A 454 -11.60 -2.40 -15.25
N ILE A 455 -10.59 -1.60 -15.59
CA ILE A 455 -10.32 -1.20 -16.98
C ILE A 455 -9.98 -2.43 -17.82
N GLU A 456 -9.11 -3.30 -17.33
CA GLU A 456 -8.73 -4.55 -17.99
C GLU A 456 -9.94 -5.47 -18.18
N THR A 457 -10.72 -5.71 -17.12
CA THR A 457 -11.93 -6.55 -17.18
C THR A 457 -12.92 -6.02 -18.20
N SER A 458 -13.19 -4.72 -18.19
CA SER A 458 -14.14 -4.11 -19.14
C SER A 458 -13.62 -4.22 -20.57
N THR A 459 -12.33 -3.97 -20.79
CA THR A 459 -11.68 -4.09 -22.11
C THR A 459 -11.74 -5.52 -22.63
N HIS A 460 -11.39 -6.50 -21.80
CA HIS A 460 -11.43 -7.91 -22.16
C HIS A 460 -12.87 -8.38 -22.46
N THR A 461 -13.85 -7.93 -21.68
CA THR A 461 -15.26 -8.28 -21.89
C THR A 461 -15.79 -7.69 -23.20
N ILE A 462 -15.40 -6.45 -23.54
CA ILE A 462 -15.70 -5.85 -24.85
C ILE A 462 -15.13 -6.71 -25.98
N GLN A 463 -13.87 -7.14 -25.88
CA GLN A 463 -13.22 -7.98 -26.90
C GLN A 463 -13.94 -9.32 -27.09
N LEU A 464 -14.24 -10.03 -26.00
CA LEU A 464 -14.97 -11.30 -26.05
C LEU A 464 -16.34 -11.15 -26.70
N LYS A 465 -17.06 -10.08 -26.37
CA LYS A 465 -18.40 -9.80 -26.92
C LYS A 465 -18.36 -9.42 -28.41
N ILE A 466 -17.35 -8.68 -28.85
CA ILE A 466 -17.12 -8.39 -30.27
C ILE A 466 -16.80 -9.69 -31.03
N LEU A 467 -15.94 -10.55 -30.48
CA LEU A 467 -15.59 -11.84 -31.09
C LEU A 467 -16.79 -12.78 -31.19
N ALA A 468 -17.72 -12.76 -30.22
CA ALA A 468 -18.94 -13.55 -30.25
C ALA A 468 -20.00 -13.05 -31.27
N GLY A 469 -19.84 -11.84 -31.83
CA GLY A 469 -20.66 -11.31 -32.92
C GLY A 469 -22.14 -11.05 -32.64
N THR A 470 -22.64 -11.33 -31.44
CA THR A 470 -24.09 -11.36 -31.11
C THR A 470 -24.49 -10.52 -29.90
N ALA A 471 -23.53 -9.92 -29.20
CA ALA A 471 -23.77 -9.22 -27.95
C ALA A 471 -24.31 -7.80 -28.16
N ARG A 472 -25.57 -7.57 -27.77
CA ARG A 472 -26.24 -6.25 -27.84
C ARG A 472 -25.69 -5.22 -26.84
N ASP A 473 -24.92 -5.65 -25.85
CA ASP A 473 -24.46 -4.85 -24.71
C ASP A 473 -22.99 -4.37 -24.83
N VAL A 474 -22.35 -4.54 -25.99
CA VAL A 474 -20.97 -4.03 -26.23
C VAL A 474 -20.85 -2.54 -25.93
N GLU A 475 -21.82 -1.76 -26.38
CA GLU A 475 -21.83 -0.31 -26.14
C GLU A 475 -21.98 0.01 -24.65
N THR A 476 -22.76 -0.81 -23.93
CA THR A 476 -22.89 -0.66 -22.48
C THR A 476 -21.53 -0.83 -21.78
N TRP A 477 -20.78 -1.87 -22.14
CA TRP A 477 -19.45 -2.12 -21.58
C TRP A 477 -18.43 -1.04 -21.94
N LYS A 478 -18.50 -0.47 -23.15
CA LYS A 478 -17.66 0.67 -23.53
C LYS A 478 -17.89 1.86 -22.60
N ARG A 479 -19.14 2.28 -22.39
CA ARG A 479 -19.38 3.40 -21.46
C ARG A 479 -19.03 3.03 -20.03
N MET A 480 -19.21 1.79 -19.58
CA MET A 480 -18.73 1.37 -18.24
C MET A 480 -17.21 1.54 -18.10
N ARG A 481 -16.43 1.14 -19.12
CA ARG A 481 -14.98 1.34 -19.15
C ARG A 481 -14.65 2.83 -19.11
N ASP A 482 -15.33 3.65 -19.90
CA ASP A 482 -15.08 5.09 -19.98
C ASP A 482 -15.47 5.80 -18.66
N MET A 483 -16.57 5.39 -18.02
CA MET A 483 -16.98 5.82 -16.68
C MET A 483 -15.89 5.50 -15.65
N VAL A 484 -15.36 4.27 -15.65
CA VAL A 484 -14.26 3.85 -14.76
C VAL A 484 -13.00 4.70 -15.02
N GLY A 485 -12.70 5.00 -16.29
CA GLY A 485 -11.62 5.90 -16.69
C GLY A 485 -11.79 7.31 -16.13
N HIS A 486 -12.98 7.90 -16.27
CA HIS A 486 -13.28 9.23 -15.71
C HIS A 486 -13.16 9.26 -14.19
N LEU A 487 -13.68 8.25 -13.49
CA LEU A 487 -13.59 8.15 -12.03
C LEU A 487 -12.14 8.12 -11.50
N GLY A 488 -11.23 7.50 -12.26
CA GLY A 488 -9.82 7.38 -11.91
C GLY A 488 -9.58 6.71 -10.55
N ILE A 489 -8.38 6.92 -9.99
CA ILE A 489 -7.96 6.28 -8.73
C ILE A 489 -8.83 6.77 -7.55
N TRP A 490 -9.20 8.05 -7.56
CA TRP A 490 -9.96 8.69 -6.47
C TRP A 490 -11.42 8.23 -6.42
N GLY A 491 -12.00 7.84 -7.56
CA GLY A 491 -13.33 7.24 -7.63
C GLY A 491 -13.39 5.77 -7.22
N MET A 492 -12.26 5.13 -6.89
CA MET A 492 -12.22 3.78 -6.36
C MET A 492 -12.47 3.78 -4.84
N SER A 493 -13.28 2.82 -4.36
CA SER A 493 -13.62 2.72 -2.94
C SER A 493 -12.41 2.28 -2.11
N SER A 494 -12.19 2.98 -0.99
CA SER A 494 -11.27 2.52 0.06
C SER A 494 -11.83 1.26 0.72
N GLU A 495 -10.95 0.36 1.12
CA GLU A 495 -11.27 -0.79 1.98
C GLU A 495 -10.48 -0.63 3.27
N GLU A 496 -11.15 -0.84 4.40
CA GLU A 496 -10.50 -0.98 5.69
C GLU A 496 -10.59 -2.43 6.13
N GLU A 497 -9.46 -2.96 6.57
CA GLU A 497 -9.37 -4.29 7.13
C GLU A 497 -9.88 -4.24 8.56
N ALA A 498 -10.78 -5.17 8.88
CA ALA A 498 -11.23 -5.39 10.24
C ALA A 498 -11.22 -6.88 10.48
N ASP A 499 -10.63 -7.31 11.59
CA ASP A 499 -10.77 -8.67 12.06
C ASP A 499 -12.08 -8.76 12.84
N VAL A 500 -12.97 -9.64 12.41
CA VAL A 500 -14.26 -9.86 13.06
C VAL A 500 -14.36 -11.33 13.46
N MET A 501 -14.75 -11.55 14.72
CA MET A 501 -15.07 -12.89 15.22
C MET A 501 -16.38 -13.34 14.60
N LEU A 502 -16.31 -14.28 13.65
CA LEU A 502 -17.45 -14.97 13.05
C LEU A 502 -17.38 -16.43 13.49
N ASP A 503 -18.40 -16.89 14.19
CA ASP A 503 -18.51 -18.27 14.69
C ASP A 503 -17.31 -18.74 15.51
N GLY A 504 -16.77 -17.85 16.36
CA GLY A 504 -15.60 -18.16 17.20
C GLY A 504 -14.26 -18.16 16.44
N GLN A 505 -14.23 -17.84 15.15
CA GLN A 505 -13.02 -17.70 14.35
C GLN A 505 -12.76 -16.23 13.99
N LEU A 506 -11.50 -15.81 14.10
CA LEU A 506 -11.07 -14.48 13.67
C LEU A 506 -11.00 -14.45 12.15
N VAL A 507 -12.00 -13.87 11.50
CA VAL A 507 -12.06 -13.73 10.04
C VAL A 507 -11.74 -12.29 9.67
N ARG A 508 -10.73 -12.11 8.82
CA ARG A 508 -10.43 -10.80 8.22
C ARG A 508 -11.52 -10.43 7.23
N ILE A 509 -12.26 -9.38 7.52
CA ILE A 509 -13.26 -8.82 6.62
C ILE A 509 -12.77 -7.48 6.05
N TYR A 510 -13.18 -7.17 4.83
CA TYR A 510 -12.94 -5.85 4.25
C TYR A 510 -14.22 -5.00 4.34
N LYS A 511 -14.15 -3.91 5.10
CA LYS A 511 -15.19 -2.89 5.17
C LYS A 511 -15.02 -1.91 4.02
N VAL A 512 -15.94 -1.93 3.07
CA VAL A 512 -15.87 -1.07 1.88
C VAL A 512 -16.46 0.30 2.22
N LYS A 513 -15.64 1.36 2.14
CA LYS A 513 -16.09 2.74 2.31
C LYS A 513 -16.51 3.35 0.98
N VAL A 514 -17.79 3.69 0.87
CA VAL A 514 -18.35 4.35 -0.31
C VAL A 514 -17.97 5.83 -0.30
N CYS A 515 -17.60 6.37 -1.47
CA CYS A 515 -17.33 7.80 -1.63
C CYS A 515 -18.64 8.58 -1.56
N ILE A 516 -18.82 9.47 -0.57
CA ILE A 516 -20.04 10.29 -0.41
C ILE A 516 -20.41 11.11 -1.64
N TRP A 517 -19.39 11.58 -2.35
CA TRP A 517 -19.56 12.49 -3.46
C TRP A 517 -20.02 11.79 -4.73
N ARG A 518 -19.87 10.46 -4.81
CA ARG A 518 -20.12 9.68 -6.02
C ARG A 518 -21.61 9.36 -6.14
N GLU A 519 -22.14 9.48 -7.35
CA GLU A 519 -23.53 9.13 -7.64
C GLU A 519 -23.83 7.68 -7.20
N PRO A 520 -24.86 7.42 -6.37
CA PRO A 520 -25.11 6.09 -5.79
C PRO A 520 -25.23 4.95 -6.80
N SER A 521 -25.86 5.19 -7.96
CA SER A 521 -26.03 4.19 -9.03
C SER A 521 -24.70 3.66 -9.58
N ILE A 522 -23.62 4.45 -9.49
CA ILE A 522 -22.27 4.04 -9.89
C ILE A 522 -21.76 2.87 -9.05
N ALA A 523 -22.17 2.77 -7.78
CA ALA A 523 -21.76 1.66 -6.93
C ALA A 523 -22.23 0.31 -7.49
N ASP A 524 -23.35 0.28 -8.22
CA ASP A 524 -23.92 -0.94 -8.77
C ASP A 524 -23.29 -1.30 -10.12
N TYR A 525 -22.96 -0.32 -10.97
CA TYR A 525 -22.11 -0.57 -12.15
C TYR A 525 -20.74 -1.13 -11.76
N LEU A 526 -20.11 -0.56 -10.73
CA LEU A 526 -18.82 -1.07 -10.25
C LEU A 526 -18.94 -2.49 -9.67
N ARG A 527 -20.07 -2.84 -9.02
CA ARG A 527 -20.33 -4.23 -8.60
C ARG A 527 -20.44 -5.17 -9.78
N PHE A 528 -21.08 -4.74 -10.86
CA PHE A 528 -21.22 -5.53 -12.07
C PHE A 528 -19.86 -5.81 -12.72
N VAL A 529 -18.99 -4.80 -12.85
CA VAL A 529 -17.61 -5.00 -13.32
C VAL A 529 -16.84 -5.93 -12.38
N ASP A 530 -16.93 -5.73 -11.06
CA ASP A 530 -16.25 -6.58 -10.07
C ASP A 530 -16.72 -8.05 -10.15
N ALA A 531 -18.01 -8.29 -10.41
CA ALA A 531 -18.56 -9.64 -10.59
C ALA A 531 -18.00 -10.30 -11.85
N GLN A 532 -17.90 -9.56 -12.95
CA GLN A 532 -17.26 -10.05 -14.18
C GLN A 532 -15.76 -10.32 -13.97
N THR A 533 -15.05 -9.48 -13.21
CA THR A 533 -13.65 -9.73 -12.83
C THR A 533 -13.53 -11.05 -12.07
N ALA A 534 -14.45 -11.31 -11.13
CA ALA A 534 -14.48 -12.57 -10.39
C ALA A 534 -14.74 -13.77 -11.31
N LEU A 535 -15.65 -13.66 -12.27
CA LEU A 535 -15.90 -14.72 -13.27
C LEU A 535 -14.66 -15.01 -14.12
N ASN A 536 -13.98 -13.97 -14.61
CA ASN A 536 -12.75 -14.12 -15.40
C ASN A 536 -11.62 -14.77 -14.59
N LYS A 537 -11.59 -14.54 -13.26
CA LYS A 537 -10.59 -15.11 -12.34
C LYS A 537 -10.95 -16.46 -11.75
N LYS A 538 -12.18 -17.00 -11.92
CA LYS A 538 -12.61 -18.29 -11.32
C LYS A 538 -11.69 -19.46 -11.67
N ASN A 539 -11.02 -19.41 -12.81
CA ASN A 539 -10.11 -20.46 -13.27
C ASN A 539 -8.66 -20.28 -12.80
N GLN A 540 -8.34 -19.18 -12.11
CA GLN A 540 -7.02 -18.97 -11.54
C GLN A 540 -6.96 -19.60 -10.14
N PRO A 541 -6.12 -20.64 -9.92
CA PRO A 541 -5.95 -21.21 -8.59
C PRO A 541 -5.38 -20.14 -7.65
N GLY A 542 -6.09 -19.87 -6.56
CA GLY A 542 -5.69 -18.86 -5.58
C GLY A 542 -6.56 -18.90 -4.32
N PRO A 543 -6.13 -18.24 -3.24
CA PRO A 543 -6.90 -18.15 -2.01
C PRO A 543 -8.26 -17.50 -2.29
N LYS A 544 -9.32 -18.05 -1.67
CA LYS A 544 -10.66 -17.46 -1.78
C LYS A 544 -10.62 -16.01 -1.29
N PRO A 545 -11.23 -15.06 -2.02
CA PRO A 545 -11.23 -13.66 -1.60
C PRO A 545 -11.92 -13.54 -0.24
N ALA A 546 -11.32 -12.77 0.66
CA ALA A 546 -11.92 -12.53 1.96
C ALA A 546 -13.28 -11.81 1.82
N PRO A 547 -14.24 -12.09 2.71
CA PRO A 547 -15.57 -11.51 2.62
C PRO A 547 -15.53 -9.98 2.72
N ARG A 548 -16.37 -9.33 1.90
CA ARG A 548 -16.49 -7.86 1.83
C ARG A 548 -17.84 -7.44 2.42
N VAL A 549 -17.82 -6.62 3.46
CA VAL A 549 -19.03 -6.11 4.12
C VAL A 549 -19.24 -4.65 3.72
N ARG A 550 -20.42 -4.35 3.16
CA ARG A 550 -20.87 -3.00 2.82
C ARG A 550 -21.96 -2.60 3.82
N ASN A 551 -21.57 -2.10 4.98
CA ASN A 551 -22.54 -1.57 5.95
C ASN A 551 -22.58 -0.03 5.82
N PRO A 552 -23.75 0.58 5.54
CA PRO A 552 -23.92 2.03 5.55
C PRO A 552 -23.49 2.69 6.87
N GLN A 553 -23.55 1.96 7.98
CA GLN A 553 -23.17 2.45 9.31
C GLN A 553 -21.66 2.60 9.51
N HIS A 554 -20.80 1.99 8.67
CA HIS A 554 -19.34 2.05 8.82
C HIS A 554 -18.72 3.37 8.34
N GLY A 555 -19.56 4.40 8.17
CA GLY A 555 -19.18 5.73 7.74
C GLY A 555 -18.81 5.76 6.27
N PHE A 556 -18.83 6.97 5.72
CA PHE A 556 -18.41 7.17 4.35
C PHE A 556 -16.91 7.40 4.25
N GLY A 557 -16.35 7.15 3.07
CA GLY A 557 -14.93 7.41 2.81
C GLY A 557 -14.62 8.89 2.91
N LYS A 558 -13.47 9.23 3.51
CA LYS A 558 -12.93 10.61 3.59
C LYS A 558 -12.27 11.09 2.30
N ALA A 559 -12.39 10.34 1.20
CA ALA A 559 -11.75 10.70 -0.06
C ALA A 559 -12.36 11.99 -0.62
N ALA A 560 -11.50 12.98 -0.92
CA ALA A 560 -11.92 14.20 -1.59
C ALA A 560 -12.51 13.88 -2.98
N ALA A 561 -13.46 14.70 -3.40
CA ALA A 561 -14.02 14.62 -4.75
C ALA A 561 -12.97 15.10 -5.76
N PRO A 562 -12.62 14.30 -6.79
CA PRO A 562 -11.66 14.72 -7.80
C PRO A 562 -12.29 15.80 -8.69
N PRO A 563 -11.56 16.87 -9.06
CA PRO A 563 -12.06 17.88 -9.99
C PRO A 563 -12.17 17.31 -11.42
N GLY A 564 -12.98 17.95 -12.25
CA GLY A 564 -13.11 17.65 -13.68
C GLY A 564 -14.02 16.47 -14.02
N LEU A 565 -14.70 15.84 -13.04
CA LEU A 565 -15.69 14.81 -13.37
C LEU A 565 -16.97 15.41 -13.97
N PRO A 566 -17.61 14.74 -14.95
CA PRO A 566 -18.96 15.08 -15.42
C PRO A 566 -19.96 15.19 -14.27
N ARG A 567 -20.88 16.16 -14.36
CA ARG A 567 -21.80 16.52 -13.26
C ARG A 567 -22.58 15.34 -12.68
N ASN A 568 -23.02 14.44 -13.55
CA ASN A 568 -23.83 13.28 -13.20
C ASN A 568 -23.03 12.15 -12.53
N LEU A 569 -21.70 12.22 -12.47
CA LEU A 569 -20.90 11.28 -11.66
C LEU A 569 -20.85 11.70 -10.19
N TYR A 570 -21.26 12.93 -9.87
CA TYR A 570 -21.46 13.38 -8.51
C TYR A 570 -22.88 13.09 -8.04
N SER A 571 -23.02 12.75 -6.76
CA SER A 571 -24.30 12.72 -6.07
C SER A 571 -24.89 14.13 -6.04
N SER A 572 -26.12 14.27 -6.56
CA SER A 572 -26.87 15.53 -6.54
C SER A 572 -27.05 16.05 -5.11
N THR A 573 -27.49 15.17 -4.20
CA THR A 573 -27.67 15.50 -2.77
C THR A 573 -26.38 15.94 -2.11
N TRP A 574 -25.22 15.39 -2.52
CA TRP A 574 -23.93 15.81 -1.99
C TRP A 574 -23.52 17.18 -2.53
N LEU A 575 -23.70 17.43 -3.84
CA LEU A 575 -23.42 18.74 -4.45
C LEU A 575 -24.25 19.86 -3.81
N ASP A 576 -25.53 19.60 -3.53
CA ASP A 576 -26.45 20.59 -2.92
C ASP A 576 -26.01 21.01 -1.51
N THR A 577 -25.21 20.18 -0.82
CA THR A 577 -24.65 20.51 0.50
C THR A 577 -23.39 21.37 0.43
N LYS A 578 -22.83 21.62 -0.76
CA LYS A 578 -21.56 22.33 -0.94
C LYS A 578 -21.78 23.80 -1.27
N THR A 579 -20.81 24.62 -0.86
CA THR A 579 -20.82 26.04 -1.18
C THR A 579 -20.57 26.25 -2.67
N PRO A 580 -21.14 27.30 -3.30
CA PRO A 580 -20.90 27.59 -4.71
C PRO A 580 -19.41 27.72 -5.07
N ALA A 581 -18.62 28.33 -4.19
CA ALA A 581 -17.17 28.43 -4.37
C ALA A 581 -16.48 27.06 -4.43
N TYR A 582 -16.90 26.10 -3.60
CA TYR A 582 -16.38 24.73 -3.66
C TYR A 582 -16.77 24.03 -4.96
N ILE A 583 -18.01 24.22 -5.41
CA ILE A 583 -18.49 23.65 -6.69
C ILE A 583 -17.67 24.21 -7.87
N GLU A 584 -17.32 25.48 -7.84
CA GLU A 584 -16.43 26.10 -8.83
C GLU A 584 -15.04 25.45 -8.83
N THR A 585 -14.46 25.15 -7.65
CA THR A 585 -13.16 24.45 -7.57
C THR A 585 -13.17 23.04 -8.16
N LEU A 586 -14.34 22.40 -8.26
CA LEU A 586 -14.47 21.08 -8.89
C LEU A 586 -14.36 21.14 -10.42
N ASN A 587 -14.42 22.32 -11.06
CA ASN A 587 -14.32 22.48 -12.52
C ASN A 587 -15.21 21.50 -13.30
N ILE A 588 -16.49 21.40 -12.89
CA ILE A 588 -17.42 20.41 -13.45
C ILE A 588 -17.66 20.71 -14.94
N PRO A 589 -17.31 19.79 -15.87
CA PRO A 589 -17.57 19.97 -17.29
C PRO A 589 -19.06 20.08 -17.58
N LYS A 590 -19.41 20.82 -18.65
CA LYS A 590 -20.79 20.90 -19.15
C LYS A 590 -21.27 19.60 -19.81
N GLU A 591 -20.33 18.74 -20.18
CA GLU A 591 -20.61 17.44 -20.76
C GLU A 591 -21.38 16.56 -19.77
N VAL A 592 -22.47 15.98 -20.23
CA VAL A 592 -23.28 15.04 -19.45
C VAL A 592 -22.83 13.65 -19.85
N PHE A 593 -22.32 12.89 -18.88
CA PHE A 593 -22.08 11.47 -19.06
C PHE A 593 -23.42 10.74 -18.94
N GLU A 594 -23.87 10.03 -19.97
CA GLU A 594 -25.14 9.32 -19.89
C GLU A 594 -25.02 8.06 -19.01
N LEU A 595 -25.47 8.15 -17.76
CA LEU A 595 -25.61 6.96 -16.91
C LEU A 595 -26.74 6.07 -17.43
N PHE A 596 -26.55 4.75 -17.36
CA PHE A 596 -27.50 3.78 -17.87
C PHE A 596 -28.73 3.62 -16.99
N VAL A 597 -29.71 4.53 -17.08
CA VAL A 597 -30.97 4.42 -16.31
C VAL A 597 -31.67 3.06 -16.53
N ALA A 598 -31.41 2.35 -17.65
CA ALA A 598 -32.11 1.12 -18.04
C ALA A 598 -31.32 -0.20 -17.93
N ALA A 599 -30.02 -0.19 -17.60
CA ALA A 599 -29.20 -1.41 -17.69
C ALA A 599 -29.31 -2.33 -16.47
N THR A 600 -29.50 -1.78 -15.27
CA THR A 600 -29.56 -2.58 -14.03
C THR A 600 -30.76 -3.53 -14.00
N ASP A 601 -31.91 -3.12 -14.54
CA ASP A 601 -33.12 -3.97 -14.56
C ASP A 601 -33.03 -5.09 -15.62
N ARG A 602 -32.25 -4.90 -16.69
CA ARG A 602 -32.10 -5.88 -17.78
C ARG A 602 -30.94 -6.86 -17.58
N MET A 603 -29.99 -6.55 -16.69
CA MET A 603 -28.79 -7.37 -16.44
C MET A 603 -28.89 -8.27 -15.20
N ASN A 604 -29.97 -8.15 -14.41
CA ASN A 604 -30.28 -9.04 -13.29
C ASN A 604 -31.10 -10.29 -13.71
N LEU A 605 -31.29 -10.50 -15.02
CA LEU A 605 -31.84 -11.71 -15.64
C LEU A 605 -30.69 -12.51 -16.26
#